data_AF-A0A7C4FD08-F1
#
_entry.id   AF-A0A7C4FD08-F1
#
_cell.length_a   1.000
_cell.length_b   1.000
_cell.length_c   1.000
_cell.angle_alpha   90.00
_cell.angle_beta   90.00
_cell.angle_gamma   90.00
#
_symmetry.space_group_name_H-M   'P 1'
#
loop_
_entity.id
_entity.type
_entity.pdbx_description
1 polymer ?
#
loop_
_entity_poly.entity_id
_entity_poly.type
_entity_poly.pdbx_seq_one_letter_code
_entity_poly.pdbx_strand_id
1 'polypeptide(L)'
;MGMRNAICMVSGGVDSVTTAYYVKKEVSPPKLELIFCNYGQRTAEYERFCIERVAELLGAKLRTIDLQWLGQISTSLLTKQVPLPETRIEDLWDPEKARQRILKWWDPCRNAILLLVGLAHAESYYISSGERYDVYIGIRRETPVPMKDNTPAFIEEMNRLAEQATHHGGYRILAPLIQLDKDRVVSLGEKLGVPWKYTYSCYAGAGWREAQGERLPVHCGTCSNCRRRFLAFKEAGVQDPSIYLAPPG
;
A
#
# COMPACT_ATOMS: atom_id res chain seq x y z
N MET A 1 20.73 8.82 -20.05
CA MET A 1 20.45 8.17 -18.75
C MET A 1 19.96 6.77 -19.03
N GLY A 2 20.61 5.74 -18.49
CA GLY A 2 20.22 4.34 -18.74
C GLY A 2 18.81 4.04 -18.25
N MET A 3 18.14 3.09 -18.91
CA MET A 3 16.83 2.58 -18.48
C MET A 3 16.94 2.03 -17.04
N ARG A 4 16.07 2.48 -16.14
CA ARG A 4 16.04 2.05 -14.74
C ARG A 4 14.93 1.02 -14.53
N ASN A 5 15.25 -0.05 -13.81
CA ASN A 5 14.27 -1.03 -13.35
C ASN A 5 13.45 -0.44 -12.19
N ALA A 6 12.40 -1.14 -11.76
CA ALA A 6 11.54 -0.69 -10.67
C ALA A 6 11.33 -1.75 -9.61
N ILE A 7 11.37 -1.30 -8.35
CA ILE A 7 10.88 -2.02 -7.17
C ILE A 7 9.63 -1.29 -6.68
N CYS A 8 8.49 -1.96 -6.63
CA CYS A 8 7.28 -1.42 -5.99
C CYS A 8 7.10 -2.05 -4.61
N MET A 9 7.08 -1.21 -3.57
CA MET A 9 6.66 -1.60 -2.23
C MET A 9 5.14 -1.74 -2.22
N VAL A 10 4.67 -2.97 -1.99
CA VAL A 10 3.26 -3.33 -2.16
C VAL A 10 2.64 -3.91 -0.89
N SER A 11 1.36 -3.63 -0.69
CA SER A 11 0.57 -4.11 0.45
C SER A 11 -0.69 -4.89 0.04
N GLY A 12 -1.02 -4.97 -1.25
CA GLY A 12 -2.29 -5.52 -1.73
C GLY A 12 -3.48 -4.56 -1.59
N GLY A 13 -3.30 -3.36 -1.03
CA GLY A 13 -4.32 -2.31 -0.97
C GLY A 13 -4.53 -1.57 -2.30
N VAL A 14 -5.62 -0.79 -2.38
CA VAL A 14 -5.99 0.04 -3.54
C VAL A 14 -4.80 0.88 -4.01
N ASP A 15 -4.17 1.61 -3.08
CA ASP A 15 -3.14 2.59 -3.39
C ASP A 15 -1.85 1.93 -3.90
N SER A 16 -1.41 0.85 -3.25
CA SER A 16 -0.18 0.15 -3.64
C SER A 16 -0.34 -0.68 -4.92
N VAL A 17 -1.49 -1.30 -5.15
CA VAL A 17 -1.78 -2.00 -6.41
C VAL A 17 -1.91 -0.99 -7.56
N THR A 18 -2.58 0.15 -7.34
CA THR A 18 -2.64 1.22 -8.35
C THR A 18 -1.25 1.73 -8.70
N THR A 19 -0.35 1.86 -7.72
CA THR A 19 1.05 2.24 -7.96
C THR A 19 1.79 1.19 -8.80
N ALA A 20 1.62 -0.11 -8.52
CA ALA A 20 2.23 -1.17 -9.31
C ALA A 20 1.76 -1.15 -10.78
N TYR A 21 0.45 -0.92 -11.01
CA TYR A 21 -0.11 -0.76 -12.35
C TYR A 21 0.38 0.52 -13.04
N TYR A 22 0.45 1.64 -12.31
CA TYR A 22 1.01 2.89 -12.81
C TYR A 22 2.45 2.69 -13.27
N VAL A 23 3.28 2.04 -12.44
CA VAL A 23 4.67 1.77 -12.80
C VAL A 23 4.75 0.83 -14.01
N LYS A 24 3.91 -0.22 -14.08
CA LYS A 24 3.91 -1.13 -15.22
C LYS A 24 3.52 -0.44 -16.53
N LYS A 25 2.54 0.46 -16.51
CA LYS A 25 1.91 1.02 -17.72
C LYS A 25 2.49 2.37 -18.13
N GLU A 26 2.67 3.28 -17.18
CA GLU A 26 3.10 4.65 -17.45
C GLU A 26 4.63 4.78 -17.40
N VAL A 27 5.28 4.16 -16.40
CA VAL A 27 6.76 4.17 -16.30
C VAL A 27 7.38 3.15 -17.25
N SER A 28 6.74 1.99 -17.41
CA SER A 28 7.17 0.90 -18.31
C SER A 28 8.65 0.52 -18.15
N PRO A 29 9.11 0.16 -16.93
CA PRO A 29 10.50 -0.23 -16.70
C PRO A 29 10.83 -1.57 -17.37
N PRO A 30 12.11 -1.86 -17.64
CA PRO A 30 12.53 -3.14 -18.25
C PRO A 30 12.21 -4.33 -17.32
N LYS A 31 12.41 -4.13 -16.01
CA LYS A 31 12.05 -5.11 -14.97
C LYS A 31 11.21 -4.43 -13.89
N LEU A 32 10.20 -5.16 -13.43
CA LEU A 32 9.35 -4.78 -12.30
C LEU A 32 9.41 -5.89 -11.25
N GLU A 33 9.86 -5.54 -10.04
CA GLU A 33 9.79 -6.39 -8.85
C GLU A 33 8.80 -5.77 -7.84
N LEU A 34 8.02 -6.63 -7.20
CA LEU A 34 7.09 -6.28 -6.14
C LEU A 34 7.66 -6.81 -4.82
N ILE A 35 7.73 -5.94 -3.81
CA ILE A 35 8.16 -6.32 -2.46
C ILE A 35 6.98 -6.15 -1.50
N PHE A 36 6.50 -7.26 -0.98
CA PHE A 36 5.50 -7.32 0.08
C PHE A 36 6.20 -7.51 1.43
N CYS A 37 5.96 -6.62 2.38
CA CYS A 37 6.52 -6.73 3.71
C CYS A 37 5.47 -7.23 4.71
N ASN A 38 5.73 -8.38 5.32
CA ASN A 38 4.93 -8.90 6.42
C ASN A 38 5.50 -8.41 7.74
N TYR A 39 4.90 -7.38 8.31
CA TYR A 39 5.30 -6.83 9.61
C TYR A 39 4.45 -7.37 10.77
N GLY A 40 3.77 -8.51 10.56
CA GLY A 40 2.87 -9.10 11.56
C GLY A 40 1.50 -8.45 11.60
N GLN A 41 1.10 -7.74 10.53
CA GLN A 41 -0.25 -7.20 10.43
C GLN A 41 -1.30 -8.31 10.35
N ARG A 42 -2.41 -8.14 11.06
CA ARG A 42 -3.49 -9.13 11.16
C ARG A 42 -4.11 -9.51 9.81
N THR A 43 -3.95 -8.65 8.80
CA THR A 43 -4.49 -8.84 7.45
C THR A 43 -3.47 -9.38 6.44
N ALA A 44 -2.26 -9.75 6.88
CA ALA A 44 -1.17 -10.14 6.01
C ALA A 44 -1.54 -11.31 5.08
N GLU A 45 -2.37 -12.26 5.51
CA GLU A 45 -2.81 -13.37 4.67
C GLU A 45 -3.69 -12.93 3.48
N TYR A 46 -4.60 -11.98 3.70
CA TYR A 46 -5.50 -11.46 2.67
C TYR A 46 -4.75 -10.56 1.70
N GLU A 47 -3.89 -9.69 2.25
CA GLU A 47 -2.99 -8.82 1.49
C GLU A 47 -2.03 -9.61 0.61
N ARG A 48 -1.44 -10.68 1.16
CA ARG A 48 -0.55 -11.58 0.42
C ARG A 48 -1.29 -12.29 -0.73
N PHE A 49 -2.47 -12.82 -0.48
CA PHE A 49 -3.29 -13.42 -1.54
C PHE A 49 -3.53 -12.44 -2.69
N CYS A 50 -3.95 -11.22 -2.38
CA CYS A 50 -4.17 -10.19 -3.40
C CYS A 50 -2.89 -9.87 -4.18
N ILE A 51 -1.75 -9.77 -3.50
CA ILE A 51 -0.51 -9.38 -4.16
C ILE A 51 0.12 -10.50 -5.00
N GLU A 52 -0.07 -11.77 -4.62
CA GLU A 52 0.29 -12.93 -5.43
C GLU A 52 -0.45 -12.89 -6.78
N ARG A 53 -1.77 -12.67 -6.76
CA ARG A 53 -2.58 -12.51 -7.98
C ARG A 53 -2.17 -11.31 -8.82
N VAL A 54 -1.90 -10.18 -8.18
CA VAL A 54 -1.43 -8.97 -8.88
C VAL A 54 -0.06 -9.18 -9.51
N ALA A 55 0.86 -9.89 -8.84
CA ALA A 55 2.18 -10.21 -9.37
C ALA A 55 2.07 -11.09 -10.62
N GLU A 56 1.23 -12.13 -10.59
CA GLU A 56 0.91 -12.98 -11.74
C GLU A 56 0.41 -12.16 -12.93
N LEU A 57 -0.60 -11.29 -12.71
CA LEU A 57 -1.19 -10.47 -13.77
C LEU A 57 -0.23 -9.43 -14.36
N LEU A 58 0.71 -8.92 -13.57
CA LEU A 58 1.72 -7.96 -14.04
C LEU A 58 2.95 -8.65 -14.66
N GLY A 59 3.07 -9.97 -14.52
CA GLY A 59 4.28 -10.73 -14.86
C GLY A 59 5.50 -10.25 -14.06
N ALA A 60 5.28 -9.84 -12.81
CA ALA A 60 6.29 -9.23 -11.96
C ALA A 60 6.80 -10.24 -10.92
N LYS A 61 8.10 -10.18 -10.61
CA LYS A 61 8.68 -10.99 -9.54
C LYS A 61 8.12 -10.50 -8.20
N LEU A 62 7.55 -11.39 -7.39
CA LEU A 62 7.12 -11.07 -6.03
C LEU A 62 8.15 -11.58 -5.01
N ARG A 63 8.48 -10.73 -4.05
CA ARG A 63 9.28 -11.08 -2.88
C ARG A 63 8.53 -10.74 -1.60
N THR A 64 8.55 -11.66 -0.64
CA THR A 64 8.06 -11.39 0.71
C THR A 64 9.24 -11.16 1.66
N ILE A 65 9.17 -10.09 2.43
CA ILE A 65 10.15 -9.72 3.46
C ILE A 65 9.50 -9.85 4.82
N ASP A 66 10.16 -10.58 5.72
CA ASP A 66 9.73 -10.68 7.11
C ASP A 66 10.21 -9.46 7.89
N LEU A 67 9.25 -8.74 8.49
CA LEU A 67 9.45 -7.63 9.40
C LEU A 67 8.62 -7.84 10.67
N GLN A 68 8.34 -9.07 11.08
CA GLN A 68 7.41 -9.34 12.19
C GLN A 68 7.85 -8.71 13.51
N TRP A 69 9.15 -8.46 13.68
CA TRP A 69 9.70 -7.68 14.79
C TRP A 69 9.07 -6.29 14.92
N LEU A 70 8.66 -5.65 13.81
CA LEU A 70 7.99 -4.35 13.82
C LEU A 70 6.61 -4.46 14.48
N GLY A 71 5.85 -5.52 14.18
CA GLY A 71 4.56 -5.78 14.82
C GLY A 71 4.67 -6.15 16.29
N GLN A 72 5.78 -6.77 16.70
CA GLN A 72 6.05 -7.07 18.11
C GLN A 72 6.20 -5.79 18.94
N ILE A 73 6.93 -4.80 18.44
CA ILE A 73 7.14 -3.51 19.14
C ILE A 73 6.00 -2.50 18.94
N SER A 74 5.20 -2.66 17.89
CA SER A 74 4.11 -1.74 17.57
C SER A 74 2.98 -1.83 18.60
N THR A 75 2.28 -0.72 18.86
CA THR A 75 1.02 -0.67 19.62
C THR A 75 -0.20 -0.54 18.71
N SER A 76 0.00 -0.54 17.39
CA SER A 76 -1.02 -0.38 16.37
C SER A 76 -2.10 -1.46 16.43
N LEU A 77 -3.33 -1.06 16.19
CA LEU A 77 -4.44 -1.99 15.97
C LEU A 77 -4.25 -2.87 14.71
N LEU A 78 -3.33 -2.50 13.81
CA LEU A 78 -2.95 -3.34 12.65
C LEU A 78 -2.23 -4.62 13.08
N THR A 79 -1.53 -4.63 14.22
CA THR A 79 -0.65 -5.73 14.64
C THR A 79 -1.10 -6.37 15.95
N LYS A 80 -1.87 -5.65 16.78
CA LYS A 80 -2.50 -6.24 17.98
C LYS A 80 -3.72 -7.05 17.63
N GLN A 81 -4.01 -8.11 18.38
CA GLN A 81 -5.20 -8.96 18.23
C GLN A 81 -6.28 -8.57 19.25
N VAL A 82 -6.84 -7.38 19.08
CA VAL A 82 -7.92 -6.84 19.92
C VAL A 82 -9.15 -6.48 19.08
N PRO A 83 -10.36 -6.43 19.67
CA PRO A 83 -11.54 -5.94 18.97
C PRO A 83 -11.29 -4.56 18.36
N LEU A 84 -11.72 -4.38 17.11
CA LEU A 84 -11.54 -3.12 16.40
C LEU A 84 -12.76 -2.23 16.57
N PRO A 85 -12.57 -0.92 16.78
CA PRO A 85 -13.69 0.00 16.85
C PRO A 85 -14.34 0.15 15.47
N GLU A 86 -15.66 0.12 15.44
CA GLU A 86 -16.41 0.65 14.30
C GLU A 86 -16.08 2.15 14.12
N THR A 87 -16.06 2.61 12.88
CA THR A 87 -15.90 4.03 12.58
C THR A 87 -17.12 4.49 11.79
N ARG A 88 -17.91 5.41 12.33
CA ARG A 88 -19.08 5.96 11.62
C ARG A 88 -18.60 6.81 10.44
N ILE A 89 -19.38 6.88 9.36
CA ILE A 89 -19.01 7.67 8.15
C ILE A 89 -18.79 9.14 8.50
N GLU A 90 -19.70 9.72 9.28
CA GLU A 90 -19.63 11.11 9.75
C GLU A 90 -18.33 11.42 10.51
N ASP A 91 -17.74 10.42 11.18
CA ASP A 91 -16.50 10.62 11.94
C ASP A 91 -15.26 10.64 11.04
N LEU A 92 -15.32 10.13 9.80
CA LEU A 92 -14.16 10.00 8.90
C LEU A 92 -13.53 11.36 8.57
N TRP A 93 -14.37 12.39 8.46
CA TRP A 93 -13.99 13.74 8.03
C TRP A 93 -13.80 14.71 9.19
N ASP A 94 -14.09 14.29 10.43
CA ASP A 94 -13.75 15.04 11.63
C ASP A 94 -12.21 15.03 11.85
N PRO A 95 -11.53 16.19 11.85
CA PRO A 95 -10.09 16.25 11.97
C PRO A 95 -9.54 15.75 13.31
N GLU A 96 -10.27 15.95 14.41
CA GLU A 96 -9.80 15.54 15.73
C GLU A 96 -9.93 14.02 15.89
N LYS A 97 -11.06 13.46 15.49
CA LYS A 97 -11.23 12.01 15.43
C LYS A 97 -10.27 11.38 14.43
N ALA A 98 -9.92 12.07 13.34
CA ALA A 98 -8.90 11.61 12.39
C ALA A 98 -7.51 11.51 13.04
N ARG A 99 -7.07 12.52 13.80
CA ARG A 99 -5.80 12.47 14.56
C ARG A 99 -5.76 11.30 15.52
N GLN A 100 -6.82 11.13 16.30
CA GLN A 100 -6.92 10.03 17.26
C GLN A 100 -6.91 8.66 16.57
N ARG A 101 -7.56 8.52 15.41
CA ARG A 101 -7.50 7.29 14.61
C ARG A 101 -6.10 7.03 14.09
N ILE A 102 -5.41 8.02 13.52
CA ILE A 102 -4.04 7.87 13.00
C ILE A 102 -3.16 7.22 14.07
N LEU A 103 -3.18 7.73 15.30
CA LEU A 103 -2.37 7.19 16.41
C LEU A 103 -2.71 5.74 16.77
N LYS A 104 -3.98 5.32 16.63
CA LYS A 104 -4.41 3.93 16.88
C LYS A 104 -3.92 2.95 15.80
N TRP A 105 -3.75 3.41 14.57
CA TRP A 105 -3.33 2.59 13.42
C TRP A 105 -1.85 2.80 13.06
N TRP A 106 -1.11 3.54 13.89
CA TRP A 106 0.27 3.94 13.62
C TRP A 106 1.26 2.85 14.03
N ASP A 107 1.94 2.29 13.04
CA ASP A 107 3.13 1.46 13.27
C ASP A 107 4.39 2.36 13.23
N PRO A 108 5.31 2.21 14.20
CA PRO A 108 6.44 3.13 14.34
C PRO A 108 7.36 3.07 13.12
N CYS A 109 7.59 4.23 12.48
CA CYS A 109 8.49 4.39 11.33
C CYS A 109 8.20 3.45 10.15
N ARG A 110 6.99 2.91 10.03
CA ARG A 110 6.67 1.85 9.07
C ARG A 110 7.05 2.22 7.64
N ASN A 111 6.57 3.34 7.11
CA ASN A 111 6.85 3.70 5.71
C ASN A 111 8.35 3.91 5.45
N ALA A 112 9.09 4.46 6.41
CA ALA A 112 10.55 4.61 6.29
C ALA A 112 11.24 3.24 6.23
N ILE A 113 10.87 2.30 7.10
CA ILE A 113 11.42 0.93 7.10
C ILE A 113 11.12 0.24 5.76
N LEU A 114 9.90 0.34 5.24
CA LEU A 114 9.52 -0.23 3.94
C LEU A 114 10.40 0.34 2.81
N LEU A 115 10.61 1.65 2.80
CA LEU A 115 11.46 2.31 1.81
C LEU A 115 12.92 1.90 1.93
N LEU A 116 13.44 1.75 3.16
CA LEU A 116 14.80 1.26 3.41
C LEU A 116 15.00 -0.17 2.95
N VAL A 117 13.98 -1.05 3.09
CA VAL A 117 14.00 -2.39 2.50
C VAL A 117 14.14 -2.29 0.98
N GLY A 118 13.27 -1.51 0.32
CA GLY A 118 13.36 -1.31 -1.13
C GLY A 118 14.71 -0.74 -1.59
N LEU A 119 15.25 0.23 -0.84
CA LEU A 119 16.55 0.85 -1.10
C LEU A 119 17.71 -0.15 -0.97
N ALA A 120 17.72 -0.96 0.09
CA ALA A 120 18.73 -2.00 0.29
C ALA A 120 18.73 -3.03 -0.86
N HIS A 121 17.54 -3.40 -1.35
CA HIS A 121 17.42 -4.25 -2.53
C HIS A 121 17.96 -3.57 -3.80
N ALA A 122 17.62 -2.30 -4.01
CA ALA A 122 18.10 -1.54 -5.16
C ALA A 122 19.64 -1.44 -5.19
N GLU A 123 20.27 -1.18 -4.03
CA GLU A 123 21.72 -1.13 -3.92
C GLU A 123 22.37 -2.51 -4.07
N SER A 124 21.78 -3.56 -3.48
CA SER A 124 22.27 -4.93 -3.66
C SER A 124 22.31 -5.36 -5.13
N TYR A 125 21.30 -4.99 -5.93
CA TYR A 125 21.30 -5.25 -7.36
C TYR A 125 22.40 -4.48 -8.10
N TYR A 126 22.66 -3.24 -7.70
CA TYR A 126 23.75 -2.48 -8.30
C TYR A 126 25.12 -3.09 -7.97
N ILE A 127 25.37 -3.43 -6.70
CA ILE A 127 26.64 -4.04 -6.26
C ILE A 127 26.88 -5.37 -6.98
N SER A 128 25.84 -6.19 -7.15
CA SER A 128 25.97 -7.53 -7.72
C SER A 128 25.99 -7.58 -9.25
N SER A 129 25.29 -6.67 -9.93
CA SER A 129 25.04 -6.77 -11.38
C SER A 129 25.14 -5.45 -12.14
N GLY A 130 25.37 -4.33 -11.46
CA GLY A 130 25.36 -2.99 -12.05
C GLY A 130 23.96 -2.47 -12.42
N GLU A 131 22.90 -3.23 -12.15
CA GLU A 131 21.53 -2.81 -12.47
C GLU A 131 21.01 -1.75 -11.51
N ARG A 132 20.37 -0.71 -12.05
CA ARG A 132 19.76 0.37 -11.27
C ARG A 132 18.25 0.15 -11.14
N TYR A 133 17.76 0.19 -9.90
CA TYR A 133 16.33 0.14 -9.59
C TYR A 133 15.91 1.45 -8.91
N ASP A 134 14.77 2.00 -9.31
CA ASP A 134 14.06 3.01 -8.52
C ASP A 134 13.04 2.34 -7.62
N VAL A 135 12.78 2.92 -6.45
CA VAL A 135 11.87 2.40 -5.43
C VAL A 135 10.58 3.23 -5.45
N TYR A 136 9.45 2.54 -5.60
CA TYR A 136 8.12 3.14 -5.64
C TYR A 136 7.31 2.73 -4.41
N ILE A 137 6.57 3.67 -3.83
CA ILE A 137 5.64 3.39 -2.73
C ILE A 137 4.26 4.00 -3.00
N GLY A 138 3.21 3.23 -2.73
CA GLY A 138 1.82 3.66 -2.91
C GLY A 138 1.27 4.45 -1.73
N ILE A 139 1.91 5.55 -1.37
CA ILE A 139 1.34 6.54 -0.45
C ILE A 139 0.64 7.63 -1.24
N ARG A 140 -0.47 8.14 -0.68
CA ARG A 140 -1.31 9.17 -1.29
C ARG A 140 -1.62 10.30 -0.30
N ARG A 141 -2.26 11.37 -0.78
CA ARG A 141 -2.69 12.47 0.09
C ARG A 141 -3.71 11.95 1.11
N GLU A 142 -3.39 12.10 2.38
CA GLU A 142 -4.22 11.63 3.49
C GLU A 142 -5.11 12.78 4.00
N THR A 143 -6.44 12.56 3.99
CA THR A 143 -7.46 13.57 4.32
C THR A 143 -8.39 13.08 5.45
N PRO A 144 -8.85 13.94 6.37
CA PRO A 144 -8.62 15.38 6.45
C PRO A 144 -7.27 15.78 7.09
N VAL A 145 -6.58 14.84 7.75
CA VAL A 145 -5.32 15.10 8.46
C VAL A 145 -4.20 14.25 7.85
N PRO A 146 -3.08 14.88 7.43
CA PRO A 146 -1.96 14.14 6.87
C PRO A 146 -1.19 13.36 7.94
N MET A 147 -0.78 12.14 7.60
CA MET A 147 0.29 11.43 8.31
C MET A 147 1.64 12.00 7.86
N LYS A 148 2.59 12.18 8.79
CA LYS A 148 3.88 12.82 8.49
C LYS A 148 4.67 12.07 7.40
N ASP A 149 4.61 10.74 7.41
CA ASP A 149 5.26 9.83 6.46
C ASP A 149 4.45 9.56 5.19
N ASN A 150 3.40 10.35 4.95
CA ASN A 150 2.59 10.38 3.73
C ASN A 150 2.66 11.74 3.02
N THR A 151 3.80 12.45 3.11
CA THR A 151 3.95 13.80 2.54
C THR A 151 5.05 13.88 1.47
N PRO A 152 4.99 14.86 0.54
CA PRO A 152 6.09 15.12 -0.38
C PRO A 152 7.41 15.41 0.34
N ALA A 153 7.36 16.16 1.45
CA ALA A 153 8.54 16.47 2.26
C ALA A 153 9.20 15.19 2.83
N PHE A 154 8.40 14.22 3.29
CA PHE A 154 8.94 12.94 3.71
C PHE A 154 9.67 12.20 2.58
N ILE A 155 9.12 12.18 1.37
CA ILE A 155 9.79 11.56 0.21
C ILE A 155 11.09 12.28 -0.15
N GLU A 156 11.13 13.61 -0.05
CA GLU A 156 12.36 14.38 -0.23
C GLU A 156 13.44 14.00 0.79
N GLU A 157 13.08 13.89 2.09
CA GLU A 157 14.00 13.43 3.13
C GLU A 157 14.49 11.99 2.88
N MET A 158 13.61 11.10 2.42
CA MET A 158 13.99 9.73 2.11
C MET A 158 14.95 9.66 0.91
N ASN A 159 14.83 10.55 -0.08
CA ASN A 159 15.80 10.65 -1.17
C ASN A 159 17.15 11.23 -0.68
N ARG A 160 17.14 12.24 0.21
CA ARG A 160 18.38 12.70 0.86
C ARG A 160 19.07 11.59 1.64
N LEU A 161 18.30 10.83 2.42
CA LEU A 161 18.79 9.67 3.16
C LEU A 161 19.36 8.61 2.20
N ALA A 162 18.73 8.36 1.05
CA ALA A 162 19.20 7.38 0.09
C ALA A 162 20.61 7.69 -0.44
N GLU A 163 20.94 8.96 -0.65
CA GLU A 163 22.30 9.38 -1.04
C GLU A 163 23.34 9.16 0.06
N GLN A 164 22.94 9.17 1.33
CA GLN A 164 23.85 8.99 2.47
C GLN A 164 23.94 7.54 2.95
N ALA A 165 22.83 6.80 2.86
CA ALA A 165 22.72 5.43 3.34
C ALA A 165 23.28 4.41 2.34
N THR A 166 23.55 4.83 1.10
CA THR A 166 24.11 3.98 0.04
C THR A 166 25.48 4.49 -0.38
N HIS A 167 26.38 3.58 -0.77
CA HIS A 167 27.75 3.96 -1.14
C HIS A 167 27.84 4.57 -2.54
N HIS A 168 26.96 4.11 -3.45
CA HIS A 168 27.02 4.50 -4.86
C HIS A 168 26.03 5.62 -5.24
N GLY A 169 25.12 5.97 -4.34
CA GLY A 169 24.12 7.02 -4.53
C GLY A 169 23.24 6.85 -5.78
N GLY A 170 22.51 7.91 -6.09
CA GLY A 170 21.73 8.06 -7.31
C GLY A 170 20.47 7.20 -7.39
N TYR A 171 19.97 6.67 -6.27
CA TYR A 171 18.70 5.94 -6.19
C TYR A 171 17.53 6.91 -6.05
N ARG A 172 16.38 6.59 -6.64
CA ARG A 172 15.17 7.43 -6.54
C ARG A 172 14.10 6.71 -5.76
N ILE A 173 13.54 7.41 -4.78
CA ILE A 173 12.34 7.01 -4.06
C ILE A 173 11.18 7.87 -4.57
N LEU A 174 10.13 7.22 -5.08
CA LEU A 174 9.04 7.85 -5.79
C LEU A 174 7.68 7.45 -5.20
N ALA A 175 6.78 8.42 -5.05
CA ALA A 175 5.41 8.20 -4.60
C ALA A 175 4.43 8.83 -5.60
N PRO A 176 4.09 8.14 -6.71
CA PRO A 176 3.31 8.73 -7.80
C PRO A 176 1.93 9.24 -7.39
N LEU A 177 1.36 8.68 -6.32
CA LEU A 177 0.02 9.00 -5.84
C LEU A 177 -0.02 10.07 -4.75
N ILE A 178 1.13 10.62 -4.34
CA ILE A 178 1.29 11.46 -3.13
C ILE A 178 0.36 12.68 -3.08
N GLN A 179 -0.08 13.18 -4.24
CA GLN A 179 -0.95 14.36 -4.35
C GLN A 179 -2.43 14.01 -4.58
N LEU A 180 -2.77 12.73 -4.71
CA LEU A 180 -4.11 12.27 -5.05
C LEU A 180 -4.91 11.93 -3.80
N ASP A 181 -6.19 12.30 -3.81
CA ASP A 181 -7.18 11.74 -2.89
C ASP A 181 -7.60 10.33 -3.35
N LYS A 182 -8.27 9.59 -2.45
CA LYS A 182 -8.53 8.16 -2.67
C LYS A 182 -9.45 7.89 -3.86
N ASP A 183 -10.46 8.75 -4.08
CA ASP A 183 -11.33 8.73 -5.27
C ASP A 183 -10.52 8.89 -6.57
N ARG A 184 -9.51 9.76 -6.55
CA ARG A 184 -8.61 9.99 -7.70
C ARG A 184 -7.65 8.83 -7.91
N VAL A 185 -7.20 8.18 -6.84
CA VAL A 185 -6.45 6.92 -6.93
C VAL A 185 -7.31 5.82 -7.58
N VAL A 186 -8.56 5.66 -7.16
CA VAL A 186 -9.48 4.68 -7.77
C VAL A 186 -9.74 5.04 -9.24
N SER A 187 -10.00 6.32 -9.55
CA SER A 187 -10.19 6.77 -10.94
C SER A 187 -8.98 6.48 -11.83
N LEU A 188 -7.77 6.67 -11.29
CA LEU A 188 -6.52 6.34 -11.99
C LEU A 188 -6.37 4.83 -12.17
N GLY A 189 -6.58 4.05 -11.13
CA GLY A 189 -6.47 2.59 -11.21
C GLY A 189 -7.46 1.98 -12.20
N GLU A 190 -8.67 2.53 -12.30
CA GLU A 190 -9.68 2.07 -13.27
C GLU A 190 -9.17 2.28 -14.70
N LYS A 191 -8.63 3.47 -14.99
CA LYS A 191 -8.01 3.78 -16.29
C LYS A 191 -6.83 2.87 -16.61
N LEU A 192 -6.06 2.47 -15.59
CA LEU A 192 -4.91 1.57 -15.73
C LEU A 192 -5.31 0.09 -15.83
N GLY A 193 -6.59 -0.24 -15.62
CA GLY A 193 -7.12 -1.61 -15.63
C GLY A 193 -6.77 -2.40 -14.37
N VAL A 194 -6.73 -1.75 -13.20
CA VAL A 194 -6.49 -2.43 -11.92
C VAL A 194 -7.61 -3.45 -11.65
N PRO A 195 -7.29 -4.73 -11.37
CA PRO A 195 -8.28 -5.75 -11.06
C PRO A 195 -8.74 -5.60 -9.62
N TRP A 196 -9.75 -4.75 -9.37
CA TRP A 196 -10.17 -4.37 -8.03
C TRP A 196 -10.56 -5.52 -7.08
N LYS A 197 -10.94 -6.69 -7.62
CA LYS A 197 -11.19 -7.92 -6.83
C LYS A 197 -9.93 -8.45 -6.14
N TYR A 198 -8.74 -8.15 -6.66
CA TYR A 198 -7.45 -8.49 -6.07
C TYR A 198 -6.85 -7.29 -5.31
N THR A 199 -7.71 -6.54 -4.62
CA THR A 199 -7.28 -5.49 -3.70
C THR A 199 -7.98 -5.63 -2.35
N TYR A 200 -7.23 -5.45 -1.27
CA TYR A 200 -7.71 -5.62 0.09
C TYR A 200 -7.40 -4.40 0.96
N SER A 201 -8.43 -3.80 1.55
CA SER A 201 -8.29 -2.56 2.35
C SER A 201 -8.77 -2.72 3.78
N CYS A 202 -9.47 -3.81 4.09
CA CYS A 202 -10.02 -4.01 5.42
C CYS A 202 -8.88 -4.05 6.46
N TYR A 203 -9.07 -3.36 7.58
CA TYR A 203 -8.13 -3.46 8.70
C TYR A 203 -8.44 -4.64 9.62
N ALA A 204 -9.64 -5.21 9.56
CA ALA A 204 -10.04 -6.25 10.49
C ALA A 204 -9.62 -7.66 10.08
N GLY A 205 -9.74 -7.98 8.79
CA GLY A 205 -9.95 -9.38 8.42
C GLY A 205 -11.40 -9.77 8.67
N ALA A 206 -12.07 -10.37 7.67
CA ALA A 206 -13.41 -10.95 7.89
C ALA A 206 -13.55 -12.34 7.25
N GLY A 207 -12.42 -13.05 7.08
CA GLY A 207 -12.39 -14.38 6.51
C GLY A 207 -12.50 -14.39 4.98
N TRP A 208 -13.05 -15.47 4.45
CA TRP A 208 -13.05 -15.80 3.03
C TRP A 208 -14.46 -16.20 2.58
N ARG A 209 -14.81 -15.89 1.32
CA ARG A 209 -16.05 -16.35 0.68
C ARG A 209 -15.77 -16.76 -0.75
N GLU A 210 -16.46 -17.81 -1.21
CA GLU A 210 -16.49 -18.16 -2.62
C GLU A 210 -17.33 -17.14 -3.38
N ALA A 211 -16.75 -16.54 -4.42
CA ALA A 211 -17.43 -15.63 -5.32
C ALA A 211 -16.80 -15.72 -6.70
N GLN A 212 -17.61 -15.74 -7.75
CA GLN A 212 -17.14 -15.82 -9.14
C GLN A 212 -16.21 -17.03 -9.41
N GLY A 213 -16.45 -18.15 -8.71
CA GLY A 213 -15.62 -19.37 -8.84
C GLY A 213 -14.25 -19.28 -8.16
N GLU A 214 -14.01 -18.26 -7.33
CA GLU A 214 -12.76 -18.08 -6.60
C GLU A 214 -13.02 -17.76 -5.13
N ARG A 215 -12.14 -18.24 -4.26
CA ARG A 215 -12.11 -17.89 -2.84
C ARG A 215 -11.50 -16.50 -2.66
N LEU A 216 -12.32 -15.51 -2.32
CA LEU A 216 -11.91 -14.11 -2.15
C LEU A 216 -11.96 -13.66 -0.69
N PRO A 217 -11.08 -12.72 -0.29
CA PRO A 217 -11.06 -12.19 1.06
C PRO A 217 -12.26 -11.26 1.30
N VAL A 218 -12.82 -11.31 2.52
CA VAL A 218 -14.00 -10.53 2.90
C VAL A 218 -13.59 -9.29 3.68
N HIS A 219 -14.16 -8.14 3.33
CA HIS A 219 -14.00 -6.88 4.05
C HIS A 219 -15.04 -6.78 5.16
N CYS A 220 -14.69 -6.24 6.32
CA CYS A 220 -15.65 -6.19 7.44
C CYS A 220 -16.79 -5.18 7.22
N GLY A 221 -16.56 -4.14 6.41
CA GLY A 221 -17.52 -3.06 6.15
C GLY A 221 -17.56 -1.96 7.19
N THR A 222 -17.23 -2.26 8.44
CA THR A 222 -17.41 -1.32 9.57
C THR A 222 -16.15 -0.53 9.96
N CYS A 223 -14.96 -1.00 9.58
CA CYS A 223 -13.71 -0.29 9.92
C CYS A 223 -13.52 0.96 9.05
N SER A 224 -12.72 1.92 9.55
CA SER A 224 -12.42 3.17 8.86
C SER A 224 -11.97 2.98 7.41
N ASN A 225 -11.07 2.03 7.14
CA ASN A 225 -10.53 1.84 5.79
C ASN A 225 -11.52 1.14 4.82
N CYS A 226 -12.43 0.29 5.33
CA CYS A 226 -13.52 -0.28 4.54
C CYS A 226 -14.49 0.82 4.07
N ARG A 227 -14.88 1.72 4.97
CA ARG A 227 -15.79 2.83 4.62
C ARG A 227 -15.12 3.85 3.69
N ARG A 228 -13.85 4.16 3.91
CA ARG A 228 -13.07 5.02 3.00
C ARG A 228 -12.89 4.41 1.62
N ARG A 229 -12.74 3.08 1.53
CA ARG A 229 -12.77 2.37 0.25
C ARG A 229 -14.14 2.56 -0.41
N PHE A 230 -15.22 2.20 0.26
CA PHE A 230 -16.58 2.32 -0.27
C PHE A 230 -16.88 3.73 -0.80
N LEU A 231 -16.57 4.77 -0.02
CA LEU A 231 -16.76 6.16 -0.44
C LEU A 231 -15.91 6.53 -1.66
N ALA A 232 -14.63 6.13 -1.68
CA ALA A 232 -13.74 6.43 -2.80
C ALA A 232 -14.22 5.80 -4.12
N PHE A 233 -14.69 4.55 -4.10
CA PHE A 233 -15.26 3.90 -5.28
C PHE A 233 -16.55 4.58 -5.72
N LYS A 234 -17.44 4.92 -4.78
CA LYS A 234 -18.67 5.67 -5.05
C LYS A 234 -18.39 7.04 -5.68
N GLU A 235 -17.44 7.80 -5.12
CA GLU A 235 -17.03 9.12 -5.61
C GLU A 235 -16.33 9.05 -6.98
N ALA A 236 -15.57 8.00 -7.23
CA ALA A 236 -14.95 7.75 -8.53
C ALA A 236 -15.94 7.27 -9.60
N GLY A 237 -17.18 6.90 -9.24
CA GLY A 237 -18.14 6.28 -10.16
C GLY A 237 -17.72 4.89 -10.62
N VAL A 238 -16.90 4.18 -9.83
CA VAL A 238 -16.37 2.84 -10.12
C VAL A 238 -17.07 1.82 -9.24
N GLN A 239 -17.44 0.67 -9.80
CA GLN A 239 -18.03 -0.42 -9.02
C GLN A 239 -16.99 -1.02 -8.07
N ASP A 240 -17.27 -1.06 -6.77
CA ASP A 240 -16.46 -1.78 -5.80
C ASP A 240 -16.82 -3.27 -5.80
N PRO A 241 -15.93 -4.18 -6.22
CA PRO A 241 -16.22 -5.61 -6.22
C PRO A 241 -15.98 -6.29 -4.86
N SER A 242 -15.60 -5.54 -3.82
CA SER A 242 -15.34 -6.12 -2.50
C SER A 242 -16.57 -6.79 -1.89
N ILE A 243 -16.34 -7.98 -1.31
CA ILE A 243 -17.35 -8.70 -0.55
C ILE A 243 -17.32 -8.15 0.87
N TYR A 244 -18.44 -7.60 1.31
CA TYR A 244 -18.57 -7.03 2.65
C TYR A 244 -19.34 -7.95 3.59
N LEU A 245 -18.84 -8.10 4.83
CA LEU A 245 -19.56 -8.81 5.89
C LEU A 245 -20.76 -8.01 6.39
N ALA A 246 -20.60 -6.69 6.55
CA ALA A 246 -21.66 -5.74 6.86
C ALA A 246 -21.66 -4.60 5.83
N PRO A 247 -22.82 -3.99 5.52
CA PRO A 247 -22.89 -2.86 4.60
C PRO A 247 -21.95 -1.72 5.04
N PRO A 248 -21.08 -1.21 4.15
CA PRO A 248 -20.15 -0.12 4.48
C PRO A 248 -20.78 1.28 4.40
N GLY A 249 -21.97 1.39 3.80
CA GLY A 249 -22.73 2.62 3.56
C GLY A 249 -23.92 2.78 4.48
#